data_AF-A0A3D2G448-F1
#
_entry.id   AF-A0A3D2G448-F1
#
_cell.length_a   1.000
_cell.length_b   1.000
_cell.length_c   1.000
_cell.angle_alpha   90.00
_cell.angle_beta   90.00
_cell.angle_gamma   90.00
#
_symmetry.space_group_name_H-M   'P 1'
#
loop_
_entity.id
_entity.type
_entity.pdbx_description
1 polymer ?
#
loop_
_entity_poly.entity_id
_entity_poly.type
_entity_poly.pdbx_seq_one_letter_code
_entity_poly.pdbx_strand_id
1 'polypeptide(L)' 'DDYVIGQDEAKKVLSVAVYNHYKRVMAQKDLDVELQKSNIIMLGPTGSGKTYLAQTLAKIINVPFAIADATTLTE' A
#
# COMPACT_ATOMS: atom_id res chain seq x y z
N ASP A 1 -1.72 8.04 -14.18
CA ASP A 1 -0.64 7.37 -14.94
C ASP A 1 0.63 8.20 -15.06
N ASP A 2 0.75 9.29 -14.29
CA ASP A 2 1.81 10.29 -14.52
C ASP A 2 3.17 9.89 -13.94
N TYR A 3 3.17 8.94 -13.01
CA TYR A 3 4.39 8.50 -12.30
C TYR A 3 4.76 7.06 -12.65
N VAL A 4 3.79 6.14 -12.64
CA VAL A 4 4.03 4.73 -12.96
C VAL A 4 3.24 4.39 -14.21
N ILE A 5 3.91 3.92 -15.24
CA ILE A 5 3.29 3.50 -16.51
C ILE A 5 2.96 2.01 -16.46
N GLY A 6 1.75 1.64 -16.88
CA GLY A 6 1.24 0.26 -16.78
C GLY A 6 1.04 -0.19 -15.33
N GLN A 7 1.22 -1.50 -15.04
CA GLN A 7 0.99 -2.08 -13.70
C GLN A 7 -0.45 -1.85 -13.18
N ASP A 8 -1.43 -1.91 -14.09
CA ASP A 8 -2.81 -1.48 -13.81
C ASP A 8 -3.47 -2.30 -12.71
N GLU A 9 -3.20 -3.61 -12.66
CA GLU A 9 -3.68 -4.48 -11.60
C GLU A 9 -3.11 -4.06 -10.23
N ALA A 10 -1.80 -3.84 -10.13
CA ALA A 10 -1.16 -3.42 -8.89
C ALA A 10 -1.70 -2.06 -8.41
N LYS A 11 -1.88 -1.10 -9.32
CA LYS A 11 -2.50 0.21 -9.02
C LYS A 11 -3.92 0.05 -8.48
N LYS A 12 -4.73 -0.81 -9.09
CA LYS A 12 -6.11 -1.08 -8.64
C LYS A 12 -6.12 -1.69 -7.23
N VAL A 13 -5.29 -2.70 -6.99
CA VAL A 13 -5.18 -3.36 -5.67
C VAL A 13 -4.75 -2.35 -4.59
N LEU A 14 -3.72 -1.55 -4.87
CA LEU A 14 -3.24 -0.50 -3.96
C LEU A 14 -4.34 0.54 -3.66
N SER A 15 -5.09 0.95 -4.67
CA SER A 15 -6.18 1.93 -4.53
C SER A 15 -7.28 1.41 -3.60
N VAL A 16 -7.69 0.14 -3.77
CA VAL A 16 -8.69 -0.52 -2.92
C VAL A 16 -8.16 -0.67 -1.48
N ALA A 17 -6.91 -1.06 -1.32
CA ALA A 17 -6.31 -1.22 0.01
C ALA A 17 -6.23 0.11 0.78
N VAL A 18 -5.85 1.20 0.12
CA VAL A 18 -5.82 2.54 0.73
C VAL A 18 -7.23 3.00 1.08
N TYR A 19 -8.20 2.82 0.19
CA TYR A 19 -9.60 3.15 0.47
C TYR A 19 -10.12 2.41 1.71
N ASN A 20 -9.86 1.10 1.78
CA ASN A 20 -10.26 0.28 2.93
C ASN A 20 -9.49 0.66 4.20
N HIS A 21 -8.22 1.03 4.08
CA HIS A 21 -7.43 1.52 5.21
C HIS A 21 -8.05 2.77 5.83
N TYR A 22 -8.40 3.78 5.02
CA TYR A 22 -9.04 4.99 5.52
C TYR A 22 -10.44 4.73 6.06
N LYS A 23 -11.24 3.88 5.41
CA LYS A 23 -12.54 3.45 5.95
C LYS A 23 -12.39 2.83 7.34
N ARG A 24 -11.38 1.98 7.54
CA ARG A 24 -11.11 1.38 8.85
C ARG A 24 -10.67 2.41 9.88
N VAL A 25 -9.79 3.34 9.51
CA VAL A 25 -9.28 4.37 10.43
C VAL A 25 -10.37 5.37 10.84
N MET A 26 -11.28 5.69 9.92
CA MET A 26 -12.40 6.62 10.16
C MET A 26 -13.65 5.96 10.75
N ALA A 27 -13.70 4.63 10.78
CA ALA A 27 -14.81 3.91 11.37
C ALA A 27 -14.93 4.23 12.86
N GLN A 28 -16.14 4.57 13.31
CA GLN A 28 -16.45 4.73 14.72
C GLN A 28 -16.36 3.36 15.42
N LYS A 29 -15.94 3.38 16.70
CA LYS A 29 -15.74 2.16 17.51
C LYS A 29 -17.01 1.32 17.72
N ASP A 30 -18.18 1.86 17.39
CA ASP A 30 -19.49 1.21 17.58
C ASP A 30 -19.89 0.26 16.43
N LEU A 31 -18.99 0.00 15.47
CA LEU A 31 -19.19 -1.15 14.58
C LEU A 31 -18.94 -2.42 15.39
N ASP A 32 -19.98 -3.20 15.61
CA ASP A 32 -19.97 -4.54 16.22
C ASP A 32 -19.23 -5.59 15.34
N VAL A 33 -18.40 -5.12 14.42
CA VAL A 33 -17.69 -5.88 13.40
C VAL A 33 -16.22 -5.47 13.42
N GLU A 34 -15.34 -6.42 13.75
CA GLU A 34 -13.90 -6.21 13.69
C GLU A 34 -13.41 -6.09 12.25
N LEU A 35 -12.94 -4.89 11.88
CA LEU A 35 -12.35 -4.64 10.57
C LEU A 35 -10.88 -5.09 10.56
N GLN A 36 -10.58 -6.17 9.84
CA GLN A 36 -9.20 -6.67 9.71
C GLN A 36 -8.33 -5.79 8.80
N LYS A 37 -7.00 -5.84 9.03
CA LYS A 37 -6.02 -5.19 8.16
C LYS A 37 -5.68 -6.06 6.96
N SER A 38 -5.98 -5.56 5.76
CA SER A 38 -5.47 -6.12 4.51
C SER A 38 -4.06 -5.59 4.24
N ASN A 39 -3.06 -6.44 4.42
CA ASN A 39 -1.69 -6.17 3.95
C ASN A 39 -1.57 -6.56 2.48
N ILE A 40 -0.59 -5.99 1.78
CA ILE A 40 -0.31 -6.28 0.37
C ILE A 40 1.08 -6.89 0.25
N ILE A 41 1.21 -7.91 -0.59
CA ILE A 41 2.49 -8.44 -1.08
C ILE A 41 2.58 -8.10 -2.56
N MET A 42 3.68 -7.47 -2.98
CA MET A 42 3.93 -7.16 -4.39
C MET A 42 4.98 -8.10 -4.95
N LEU A 43 4.59 -8.93 -5.93
CA LEU A 43 5.47 -9.85 -6.64
C LEU A 43 5.75 -9.32 -8.05
N GLY A 44 6.99 -9.46 -8.51
CA GLY A 44 7.39 -9.06 -9.85
C GLY A 44 8.91 -8.95 -10.00
N PRO A 45 9.42 -8.89 -11.24
CA PRO A 45 10.86 -8.84 -11.53
C PRO A 45 11.51 -7.57 -10.98
N THR A 46 12.83 -7.59 -10.79
CA THR A 46 13.60 -6.40 -10.42
C THR A 46 13.38 -5.28 -11.45
N GLY A 47 13.31 -4.03 -10.98
CA GLY A 47 13.09 -2.87 -11.86
C GLY A 47 11.65 -2.64 -12.33
N SER A 48 10.69 -3.50 -11.96
CA SER A 48 9.28 -3.35 -12.37
C SER A 48 8.50 -2.19 -11.71
N GLY A 49 9.15 -1.40 -10.86
CA GLY A 49 8.53 -0.23 -10.22
C GLY A 49 7.81 -0.49 -8.89
N LYS A 50 7.95 -1.66 -8.25
CA LYS A 50 7.30 -2.00 -6.95
C LYS A 50 7.56 -0.96 -5.85
N THR A 51 8.83 -0.65 -5.58
CA THR A 51 9.21 0.33 -4.56
C THR A 51 8.71 1.74 -4.92
N TYR A 52 8.80 2.08 -6.20
CA TYR A 52 8.39 3.39 -6.70
C TYR A 52 6.87 3.58 -6.65
N LEU A 53 6.08 2.53 -6.89
CA LEU A 53 4.63 2.52 -6.68
C LEU A 53 4.27 2.86 -5.22
N ALA A 54 4.90 2.20 -4.25
CA ALA A 54 4.66 2.44 -2.84
C ALA A 54 5.04 3.87 -2.42
N GLN A 55 6.22 4.34 -2.82
CA GLN A 55 6.69 5.70 -2.55
C GLN A 55 5.79 6.77 -3.17
N THR A 56 5.38 6.58 -4.43
CA THR A 56 4.52 7.52 -5.14
C THR A 56 3.14 7.57 -4.49
N LEU A 57 2.58 6.41 -4.15
CA LEU A 57 1.28 6.33 -3.48
C LEU A 57 1.30 7.11 -2.16
N ALA A 58 2.34 6.91 -1.34
CA ALA A 58 2.48 7.63 -0.08
C ALA A 58 2.59 9.15 -0.26
N LYS A 59 3.30 9.62 -1.30
CA LYS A 59 3.38 11.05 -1.66
C LYS A 59 2.02 11.61 -2.07
N ILE A 60 1.26 10.89 -2.91
CA ILE A 60 -0.06 11.32 -3.40
C ILE A 60 -1.05 11.48 -2.23
N ILE A 61 -1.05 10.53 -1.29
CA ILE A 61 -1.97 10.55 -0.15
C ILE A 61 -1.44 11.33 1.06
N ASN A 62 -0.23 11.87 0.96
CA ASN A 62 0.45 12.68 1.98
C ASN A 62 0.47 12.05 3.38
N VAL A 63 0.96 10.81 3.49
CA VAL A 63 1.10 10.09 4.76
C VAL A 63 2.55 9.72 5.06
N PRO A 64 2.93 9.50 6.33
CA PRO A 64 4.23 8.97 6.68
C PRO A 64 4.51 7.63 5.99
N PHE A 65 5.72 7.47 5.46
CA PHE A 65 6.15 6.27 4.74
C PHE A 65 7.50 5.79 5.26
N ALA A 66 7.57 4.50 5.59
CA ALA A 66 8.79 3.85 6.04
C ALA A 66 9.24 2.78 5.03
N ILE A 67 10.55 2.67 4.84
CA ILE A 67 11.18 1.65 4.00
C ILE A 67 12.11 0.85 4.91
N ALA A 68 11.97 -0.46 4.88
CA ALA A 68 12.83 -1.40 5.58
C ALA A 68 13.19 -2.55 4.64
N ASP A 69 14.40 -3.09 4.79
CA ASP A 69 14.84 -4.30 4.10
C ASP A 69 14.73 -5.49 5.06
N ALA A 70 14.03 -6.54 4.64
CA ALA A 70 13.84 -7.73 5.47
C ALA A 70 15.15 -8.49 5.71
N THR A 71 16.12 -8.40 4.78
CA THR A 71 17.42 -9.08 4.91
C THR A 71 18.20 -8.59 6.13
N THR A 72 18.08 -7.31 6.47
CA THR A 72 18.76 -6.68 7.63
C THR A 72 18.21 -7.11 9.00
N LEU A 73 17.06 -7.78 9.05
CA LEU A 73 16.41 -8.18 10.31
C LEU A 73 16.76 -9.59 10.76
N THR A 74 17.45 -10.35 9.91
CA THR A 74 17.79 -11.77 10.15
C THR A 74 19.29 -12.04 10.06
N GLU A 75 20.11 -10.99 10.11
CA GLU A 75 21.56 -11.09 10.33
C GLU A 75 21.92 -11.06 11.82
#